data_AF-A0A4Q6ACD6-F1
#
_entry.id   AF-A0A4Q6ACD6-F1
#
_cell.length_a   1.000
_cell.length_b   1.000
_cell.length_c   1.000
_cell.angle_alpha   90.00
_cell.angle_beta   90.00
_cell.angle_gamma   90.00
#
_symmetry.space_group_name_H-M   'P 1'
#
loop_
_entity.id
_entity.type
_entity.pdbx_description
1 polymer ?
#
loop_
_entity_poly.entity_id
_entity_poly.type
_entity_poly.pdbx_seq_one_letter_code
_entity_poly.pdbx_strand_id
1 'polypeptide(L)'
;TWLPDTADMGRFDHVKFPLPSSFRDTYEGRQAAAVQDMSFDKTMILGYDLKMFASKEQANKEGSINRMNEAQRAKFDAYYGAVYADFKKQNLSSPALAEWKYQRYVKDYLATAASLDRNIGRALEYLDKNGLASNTMVVYLSDQGFFMGEHGWFDKRFMYEESFRTPMVMRYPGVVKPGTKSEAFVMNLDIAPTVLAAASVPIPDDMQGESILPVLKNKNYKGREAMYYHYYENGEHAVSPHFGIRTSRYKLIRFYKRMDGWELYDLKKDKNEINNLFGKKGYEKITAALMQQLQRLIGEYEDNDAKVILQQEKAKTVPPSF
;
A
#
# COMPACT_ATOMS: atom_id res chain seq x y z
N THR A 1 -11.35 -9.39 -3.76
CA THR A 1 -10.84 -10.74 -3.43
C THR A 1 -9.80 -11.20 -4.45
N TRP A 2 -8.80 -11.99 -4.04
CA TRP A 2 -7.77 -12.54 -4.94
C TRP A 2 -8.23 -13.87 -5.51
N LEU A 3 -8.23 -13.99 -6.83
CA LEU A 3 -8.69 -15.20 -7.52
C LEU A 3 -7.60 -15.60 -8.52
N PRO A 4 -6.79 -16.64 -8.21
CA PRO A 4 -5.73 -17.07 -9.08
C PRO A 4 -6.25 -17.53 -10.45
N ASP A 5 -5.39 -17.40 -11.47
CA ASP A 5 -5.58 -18.16 -12.70
C ASP A 5 -5.69 -19.65 -12.36
N THR A 6 -6.59 -20.37 -13.04
CA THR A 6 -6.78 -21.81 -12.84
C THR A 6 -5.51 -22.64 -13.07
N ALA A 7 -4.51 -22.11 -13.80
CA ALA A 7 -3.20 -22.74 -13.96
C ALA A 7 -2.27 -22.55 -12.74
N ASP A 8 -2.53 -21.55 -11.88
CA ASP A 8 -1.73 -21.23 -10.70
C ASP A 8 -2.42 -21.58 -9.37
N MET A 9 -3.67 -22.06 -9.40
CA MET A 9 -4.34 -22.53 -8.19
C MET A 9 -3.49 -23.61 -7.51
N GLY A 10 -3.25 -23.45 -6.20
CA GLY A 10 -2.42 -24.36 -5.42
C GLY A 10 -0.91 -24.22 -5.59
N ARG A 11 -0.44 -23.28 -6.43
CA ARG A 11 1.00 -23.07 -6.72
C ARG A 11 1.87 -22.96 -5.47
N PHE A 12 1.33 -22.37 -4.40
CA PHE A 12 2.05 -22.14 -3.15
C PHE A 12 1.52 -22.98 -1.97
N ASP A 13 0.75 -24.03 -2.20
CA ASP A 13 0.15 -24.81 -1.11
C ASP A 13 1.20 -25.52 -0.23
N HIS A 14 2.32 -25.93 -0.83
CA HIS A 14 3.45 -26.54 -0.14
C HIS A 14 4.32 -25.52 0.63
N VAL A 15 4.06 -24.21 0.48
CA VAL A 15 4.82 -23.15 1.15
C VAL A 15 4.09 -22.74 2.42
N LYS A 16 4.83 -22.61 3.52
CA LYS A 16 4.38 -21.92 4.73
C LYS A 16 5.07 -20.56 4.79
N PHE A 17 4.31 -19.49 4.58
CA PHE A 17 4.87 -18.14 4.60
C PHE A 17 5.15 -17.70 6.04
N PRO A 18 6.28 -17.02 6.31
CA PRO A 18 6.57 -16.52 7.65
C PRO A 18 5.57 -15.43 8.03
N LEU A 19 5.10 -15.45 9.28
CA LEU A 19 4.31 -14.34 9.80
C LEU A 19 5.22 -13.12 9.97
N PRO A 20 4.79 -11.91 9.55
CA PRO A 20 5.49 -10.69 9.91
C PRO A 20 5.65 -10.55 11.42
N SER A 21 6.74 -9.92 11.88
CA SER A 21 6.97 -9.73 13.33
C SER A 21 5.85 -8.93 14.01
N SER A 22 5.16 -8.07 13.26
CA SER A 22 4.01 -7.29 13.69
C SER A 22 2.67 -7.99 13.47
N PHE A 23 2.62 -9.27 13.09
CA PHE A 23 1.34 -9.95 12.80
C PHE A 23 0.35 -9.97 13.98
N ARG A 24 0.89 -10.02 15.22
CA ARG A 24 0.11 -10.04 16.47
C ARG A 24 0.17 -8.71 17.20
N ASP A 25 0.19 -7.61 16.45
CA ASP A 25 0.23 -6.26 16.99
C ASP A 25 -0.99 -5.96 17.88
N THR A 26 -0.73 -5.33 19.02
CA THR A 26 -1.76 -4.92 20.00
C THR A 26 -2.17 -3.46 19.84
N TYR A 27 -1.49 -2.72 18.96
CA TYR A 27 -1.72 -1.31 18.66
C TYR A 27 -1.49 -0.37 19.86
N GLU A 28 -0.71 -0.80 20.85
CA GLU A 28 -0.40 0.00 22.03
C GLU A 28 0.17 1.37 21.62
N GLY A 29 -0.46 2.45 22.09
CA GLY A 29 -0.06 3.83 21.78
C GLY A 29 -0.46 4.35 20.38
N ARG A 30 -1.19 3.57 19.57
CA ARG A 30 -1.64 3.92 18.21
C ARG A 30 -3.16 3.78 18.07
N GLN A 31 -3.89 4.82 18.49
CA GLN A 31 -5.36 4.80 18.52
C GLN A 31 -5.99 4.66 17.12
N ALA A 32 -5.39 5.28 16.09
CA ALA A 32 -5.86 5.16 14.72
C ALA A 32 -5.75 3.71 14.22
N ALA A 33 -4.65 3.03 14.55
CA ALA A 33 -4.46 1.61 14.26
C ALA A 33 -5.47 0.71 15.00
N ALA A 34 -5.89 1.07 16.22
CA ALA A 34 -6.78 0.24 17.02
C ALA A 34 -8.24 0.21 16.52
N VAL A 35 -8.69 1.20 15.73
CA VAL A 35 -10.10 1.36 15.33
C VAL A 35 -10.42 0.98 13.89
N GLN A 36 -9.40 0.58 13.13
CA GLN A 36 -9.56 0.03 11.80
C GLN A 36 -10.49 -1.21 11.77
N ASP A 37 -10.92 -1.58 10.57
CA ASP A 37 -11.61 -2.83 10.27
C ASP A 37 -10.99 -3.47 9.01
N MET A 38 -9.74 -3.90 9.11
CA MET A 38 -8.95 -4.52 8.02
C MET A 38 -8.04 -5.65 8.52
N SER A 39 -8.40 -6.29 9.64
CA SER A 39 -7.61 -7.36 10.25
C SER A 39 -7.93 -8.73 9.67
N PHE A 40 -6.92 -9.62 9.62
CA PHE A 40 -7.13 -11.03 9.29
C PHE A 40 -8.11 -11.71 10.25
N ASP A 41 -7.99 -11.43 11.55
CA ASP A 41 -8.80 -12.10 12.56
C ASP A 41 -10.28 -11.75 12.42
N LYS A 42 -10.61 -10.45 12.46
CA LYS A 42 -11.99 -9.95 12.59
C LYS A 42 -12.65 -9.63 11.26
N THR A 43 -11.93 -8.97 10.36
CA THR A 43 -12.52 -8.36 9.16
C THR A 43 -12.62 -9.35 8.01
N MET A 44 -11.58 -10.16 7.80
CA MET A 44 -11.48 -11.02 6.62
C MET A 44 -12.64 -12.02 6.54
N ILE A 45 -13.35 -11.97 5.41
CA ILE A 45 -14.57 -12.72 5.14
C ILE A 45 -14.21 -14.08 4.53
N LEU A 46 -14.58 -15.16 5.22
CA LEU A 46 -14.26 -16.54 4.79
C LEU A 46 -14.73 -16.85 3.36
N GLY A 47 -15.98 -16.52 3.03
CA GLY A 47 -16.53 -16.73 1.69
C GLY A 47 -15.84 -15.86 0.64
N TYR A 48 -16.08 -14.55 0.70
CA TYR A 48 -15.59 -13.61 -0.30
C TYR A 48 -14.06 -13.62 -0.45
N ASP A 49 -13.30 -13.49 0.63
CA ASP A 49 -11.83 -13.34 0.56
C ASP A 49 -11.13 -14.68 0.33
N LEU A 50 -11.56 -15.74 1.01
CA LEU A 50 -10.83 -17.01 1.07
C LEU A 50 -11.51 -18.16 0.34
N LYS A 51 -12.63 -17.87 -0.33
CA LYS A 51 -13.46 -18.80 -1.12
C LYS A 51 -14.06 -19.95 -0.31
N MET A 52 -14.16 -19.77 1.00
CA MET A 52 -14.76 -20.74 1.93
C MET A 52 -16.27 -20.50 2.05
N PHE A 53 -16.97 -20.53 0.91
CA PHE A 53 -18.42 -20.35 0.86
C PHE A 53 -19.13 -21.54 1.51
N ALA A 54 -20.25 -21.28 2.20
CA ALA A 54 -21.01 -22.36 2.84
C ALA A 54 -21.81 -23.20 1.82
N SER A 55 -22.04 -22.69 0.61
CA SER A 55 -22.73 -23.41 -0.45
C SER A 55 -22.36 -22.88 -1.85
N LYS A 56 -22.69 -23.65 -2.90
CA LYS A 56 -22.49 -23.22 -4.29
C LYS A 56 -23.36 -22.02 -4.65
N GLU A 57 -24.57 -21.94 -4.10
CA GLU A 57 -25.49 -20.81 -4.31
C GLU A 57 -24.90 -19.52 -3.76
N GLN A 58 -24.22 -19.56 -2.62
CA GLN A 58 -23.49 -18.39 -2.10
C GLN A 58 -22.32 -18.03 -3.02
N ALA A 59 -21.52 -19.00 -3.45
CA ALA A 59 -20.41 -18.75 -4.37
C ALA A 59 -20.89 -18.14 -5.69
N ASN A 60 -22.04 -18.57 -6.22
CA ASN A 60 -22.64 -18.07 -7.46
C ASN A 60 -23.13 -16.62 -7.39
N LYS A 61 -23.28 -16.05 -6.19
CA LYS A 61 -23.57 -14.61 -6.04
C LYS A 61 -22.34 -13.76 -6.34
N GLU A 62 -21.15 -14.32 -6.20
CA GLU A 62 -19.93 -13.63 -6.58
C GLU A 62 -19.79 -13.61 -8.09
N GLY A 63 -19.86 -12.41 -8.66
CA GLY A 63 -19.79 -12.25 -10.10
C GLY A 63 -18.55 -12.92 -10.69
N SER A 64 -17.40 -12.89 -9.99
CA SER A 64 -16.13 -13.47 -10.46
C SER A 64 -16.15 -14.99 -10.57
N ILE A 65 -16.98 -15.65 -9.76
CA ILE A 65 -17.19 -17.09 -9.81
C ILE A 65 -18.28 -17.41 -10.84
N ASN A 66 -19.37 -16.64 -10.86
CA ASN A 66 -20.49 -16.86 -11.76
C ASN A 66 -20.13 -16.71 -13.25
N ARG A 67 -19.10 -15.91 -13.56
CA ARG A 67 -18.63 -15.67 -14.94
C ARG A 67 -17.62 -16.71 -15.45
N MET A 68 -17.26 -17.71 -14.66
CA MET A 68 -16.37 -18.79 -15.10
C MET A 68 -17.07 -19.65 -16.15
N ASN A 69 -16.33 -20.07 -17.18
CA ASN A 69 -16.79 -21.14 -18.05
C ASN A 69 -16.77 -22.49 -17.30
N GLU A 70 -17.36 -23.53 -17.90
CA GLU A 70 -17.50 -24.85 -17.26
C GLU A 70 -16.16 -25.45 -16.82
N ALA A 71 -15.13 -25.36 -17.67
CA ALA A 71 -13.80 -25.90 -17.37
C ALA A 71 -13.11 -25.15 -16.21
N GLN A 72 -13.22 -23.82 -16.19
CA GLN A 72 -12.71 -22.99 -15.10
C GLN A 72 -13.45 -23.30 -13.79
N ARG A 73 -14.78 -23.42 -13.86
CA ARG A 73 -15.62 -23.70 -12.69
C ARG A 73 -15.32 -25.07 -12.10
N ALA A 74 -15.13 -26.09 -12.93
CA ALA A 74 -14.77 -27.43 -12.47
C ALA A 74 -13.44 -27.44 -11.70
N LYS A 75 -12.42 -26.73 -12.20
CA LYS A 75 -11.13 -26.58 -11.49
C LYS A 75 -11.27 -25.81 -10.18
N PHE A 76 -12.00 -24.71 -10.19
CA PHE A 76 -12.27 -23.91 -9.00
C PHE A 76 -12.97 -24.73 -7.91
N ASP A 77 -14.07 -25.40 -8.25
CA ASP A 77 -14.85 -26.21 -7.31
C ASP A 77 -14.02 -27.37 -6.74
N ALA A 78 -13.23 -28.05 -7.58
CA ALA A 78 -12.39 -29.15 -7.12
C ALA A 78 -11.30 -28.68 -6.14
N TYR A 79 -10.61 -27.58 -6.47
CA TYR A 79 -9.53 -27.05 -5.64
C TYR A 79 -10.05 -26.48 -4.32
N TYR A 80 -10.96 -25.49 -4.37
CA TYR A 80 -11.46 -24.84 -3.15
C TYR A 80 -12.39 -25.75 -2.34
N GLY A 81 -13.04 -26.74 -2.96
CA GLY A 81 -13.79 -27.77 -2.24
C GLY A 81 -12.90 -28.61 -1.33
N ALA A 82 -11.72 -29.02 -1.80
CA ALA A 82 -10.75 -29.76 -0.98
C ALA A 82 -10.21 -28.89 0.18
N VAL A 83 -9.88 -27.63 -0.11
CA VAL A 83 -9.43 -26.67 0.92
C VAL A 83 -10.51 -26.43 1.97
N TYR A 84 -11.76 -26.27 1.55
CA TYR A 84 -12.89 -26.07 2.47
C TYR A 84 -13.12 -27.30 3.37
N ALA A 85 -13.06 -28.50 2.81
CA ALA A 85 -13.22 -29.74 3.57
C ALA A 85 -12.12 -29.89 4.64
N ASP A 86 -10.87 -29.54 4.31
CA ASP A 86 -9.76 -29.54 5.27
C ASP A 86 -9.95 -28.47 6.37
N PHE A 87 -10.25 -27.23 5.97
CA PHE A 87 -10.53 -26.12 6.89
C PHE A 87 -11.61 -26.49 7.92
N LYS A 88 -12.70 -27.11 7.49
CA LYS A 88 -13.79 -27.54 8.38
C LYS A 88 -13.37 -28.61 9.39
N LYS A 89 -12.45 -29.51 9.03
CA LYS A 89 -11.93 -30.54 9.95
C LYS A 89 -11.05 -29.94 11.04
N GLN A 90 -10.32 -28.87 10.73
CA GLN A 90 -9.40 -28.25 11.69
C GLN A 90 -10.12 -27.52 12.84
N ASN A 91 -11.39 -27.10 12.65
CA ASN A 91 -12.22 -26.42 13.65
C ASN A 91 -11.48 -25.31 14.42
N LEU A 92 -10.80 -24.44 13.68
CA LEU A 92 -9.89 -23.43 14.23
C LEU A 92 -10.63 -22.28 14.92
N SER A 93 -10.06 -21.80 16.03
CA SER A 93 -10.42 -20.54 16.69
C SER A 93 -9.22 -19.58 16.72
N SER A 94 -9.45 -18.32 17.07
CA SER A 94 -8.35 -17.35 17.27
C SER A 94 -7.39 -17.87 18.38
N PRO A 95 -6.06 -17.75 18.22
CA PRO A 95 -5.34 -17.07 17.13
C PRO A 95 -5.03 -17.95 15.90
N ALA A 96 -5.22 -19.27 15.99
CA ALA A 96 -4.89 -20.20 14.91
C ALA A 96 -5.72 -19.95 13.63
N LEU A 97 -6.98 -19.52 13.79
CA LEU A 97 -7.83 -19.12 12.66
C LEU A 97 -7.25 -17.93 11.90
N ALA A 98 -6.73 -16.91 12.60
CA ALA A 98 -6.14 -15.73 11.96
C ALA A 98 -4.89 -16.10 11.14
N GLU A 99 -4.04 -16.98 11.67
CA GLU A 99 -2.87 -17.51 10.95
C GLU A 99 -3.28 -18.34 9.73
N TRP A 100 -4.32 -19.18 9.85
CA TRP A 100 -4.84 -19.94 8.72
C TRP A 100 -5.38 -19.01 7.62
N LYS A 101 -6.16 -17.99 8.01
CA LYS A 101 -6.69 -16.97 7.08
C LYS A 101 -5.53 -16.25 6.36
N TYR A 102 -4.50 -15.86 7.10
CA TYR A 102 -3.28 -15.28 6.54
C TYR A 102 -2.61 -16.19 5.51
N GLN A 103 -2.35 -17.45 5.86
CA GLN A 103 -1.70 -18.40 4.95
C GLN A 103 -2.52 -18.58 3.67
N ARG A 104 -3.84 -18.74 3.79
CA ARG A 104 -4.72 -18.92 2.62
C ARG A 104 -4.71 -17.68 1.73
N TYR A 105 -4.82 -16.50 2.34
CA TYR A 105 -4.82 -15.22 1.64
C TYR A 105 -3.52 -14.97 0.87
N VAL A 106 -2.37 -15.10 1.53
CA VAL A 106 -1.07 -14.82 0.90
C VAL A 106 -0.78 -15.81 -0.23
N LYS A 107 -1.15 -17.08 -0.08
CA LYS A 107 -1.04 -18.07 -1.17
C LYS A 107 -1.86 -17.66 -2.38
N ASP A 108 -3.11 -17.23 -2.19
CA ASP A 108 -4.00 -16.82 -3.28
C ASP A 108 -3.55 -15.48 -3.89
N TYR A 109 -3.09 -14.53 -3.08
CA TYR A 109 -2.49 -13.28 -3.54
C TYR A 109 -1.30 -13.56 -4.45
N LEU A 110 -0.32 -14.35 -3.99
CA LEU A 110 0.90 -14.61 -4.75
C LEU A 110 0.64 -15.47 -5.98
N ALA A 111 -0.30 -16.42 -5.93
CA ALA A 111 -0.71 -17.17 -7.11
C ALA A 111 -1.38 -16.27 -8.16
N THR A 112 -2.15 -15.27 -7.73
CA THR A 112 -2.70 -14.23 -8.61
C THR A 112 -1.58 -13.38 -9.21
N ALA A 113 -0.61 -12.93 -8.39
CA ALA A 113 0.54 -12.16 -8.83
C ALA A 113 1.43 -12.92 -9.82
N ALA A 114 1.55 -14.25 -9.69
CA ALA A 114 2.30 -15.07 -10.64
C ALA A 114 1.69 -15.04 -12.06
N SER A 115 0.37 -14.92 -12.19
CA SER A 115 -0.28 -14.73 -13.49
C SER A 115 -0.02 -13.34 -14.05
N LEU A 116 -0.02 -12.31 -13.19
CA LEU A 116 0.35 -10.95 -13.58
C LEU A 116 1.79 -10.90 -14.13
N ASP A 117 2.75 -11.48 -13.41
CA ASP A 117 4.17 -11.51 -13.81
C ASP A 117 4.38 -12.20 -15.16
N ARG A 118 3.72 -13.36 -15.40
CA ARG A 118 3.75 -14.00 -16.73
C ARG A 118 3.24 -13.09 -17.84
N ASN A 119 2.19 -12.32 -17.59
CA ASN A 119 1.64 -11.42 -18.61
C ASN A 119 2.52 -10.18 -18.84
N ILE A 120 3.21 -9.69 -17.80
CA ILE A 120 4.29 -8.70 -17.97
C ILE A 120 5.36 -9.28 -18.89
N GLY A 121 5.81 -10.52 -18.64
CA GLY A 121 6.75 -11.22 -19.52
C GLY A 121 6.31 -11.26 -20.99
N ARG A 122 5.04 -11.59 -21.25
CA ARG A 122 4.47 -11.58 -22.61
C ARG A 122 4.51 -10.20 -23.28
N ALA A 123 4.19 -9.14 -22.53
CA ALA A 123 4.23 -7.78 -23.04
C ALA A 123 5.67 -7.34 -23.37
N LEU A 124 6.63 -7.68 -22.50
CA LEU A 124 8.05 -7.40 -22.73
C LEU A 124 8.60 -8.18 -23.94
N GLU A 125 8.28 -9.47 -24.03
CA GLU A 125 8.69 -10.32 -25.15
C GLU A 125 8.12 -9.81 -26.48
N TYR A 126 6.89 -9.28 -26.48
CA TYR A 126 6.34 -8.63 -27.67
C TYR A 126 7.17 -7.41 -28.10
N LEU A 127 7.59 -6.56 -27.17
CA LEU A 127 8.46 -5.42 -27.50
C LEU A 127 9.78 -5.89 -28.11
N ASP A 128 10.37 -6.97 -27.58
CA ASP A 128 11.62 -7.52 -28.08
C ASP A 128 11.47 -8.11 -29.49
N LYS A 129 10.45 -8.97 -29.70
CA LYS A 129 10.19 -9.64 -31.00
C LYS A 129 9.89 -8.67 -32.14
N ASN A 130 9.36 -7.49 -31.82
CA ASN A 130 8.99 -6.47 -32.81
C ASN A 130 10.03 -5.34 -32.93
N GLY A 131 11.20 -5.48 -32.30
CA GLY A 131 12.27 -4.47 -32.39
C GLY A 131 11.92 -3.13 -31.73
N LEU A 132 10.93 -3.10 -30.83
CA LEU A 132 10.45 -1.89 -30.14
C LEU A 132 11.21 -1.62 -28.84
N ALA A 133 11.87 -2.63 -28.29
CA ALA A 133 12.45 -2.60 -26.96
C ALA A 133 13.46 -1.47 -26.72
N SER A 134 14.30 -1.15 -27.72
CA SER A 134 15.33 -0.11 -27.61
C SER A 134 14.78 1.32 -27.62
N ASN A 135 13.53 1.51 -28.07
CA ASN A 135 12.88 2.82 -28.18
C ASN A 135 11.62 2.94 -27.31
N THR A 136 11.47 2.06 -26.32
CA THR A 136 10.31 2.06 -25.42
C THR A 136 10.74 2.28 -23.98
N MET A 137 10.21 3.32 -23.35
CA MET A 137 10.23 3.44 -21.89
C MET A 137 9.15 2.55 -21.30
N VAL A 138 9.53 1.60 -20.45
CA VAL A 138 8.63 0.74 -19.69
C VAL A 138 8.66 1.16 -18.24
N VAL A 139 7.48 1.38 -17.66
CA VAL A 139 7.30 1.65 -16.23
C VAL A 139 6.34 0.60 -15.68
N TYR A 140 6.80 -0.17 -14.70
CA TYR A 140 5.95 -1.00 -13.86
C TYR A 140 5.75 -0.30 -12.51
N LEU A 141 4.51 -0.22 -12.07
CA LEU A 141 4.12 0.34 -10.79
C LEU A 141 2.84 -0.33 -10.28
N SER A 142 2.61 -0.21 -8.97
CA SER A 142 1.30 -0.46 -8.36
C SER A 142 0.57 0.88 -8.15
N ASP A 143 -0.73 0.85 -7.88
CA ASP A 143 -1.47 2.05 -7.46
C ASP A 143 -1.02 2.51 -6.06
N GLN A 144 -0.83 1.55 -5.15
CA GLN A 144 -0.27 1.72 -3.82
C GLN A 144 0.51 0.49 -3.34
N GLY A 145 1.10 0.59 -2.16
CA GLY A 145 1.53 -0.56 -1.37
C GLY A 145 0.35 -1.33 -0.79
N PHE A 146 0.65 -2.35 0.01
CA PHE A 146 -0.36 -3.25 0.56
C PHE A 146 0.16 -3.97 1.82
N PHE A 147 -0.67 -4.09 2.84
CA PHE A 147 -0.35 -4.92 4.01
C PHE A 147 -0.49 -6.40 3.68
N MET A 148 0.57 -7.15 3.94
CA MET A 148 0.67 -8.60 3.74
C MET A 148 0.85 -9.29 5.09
N GLY A 149 0.03 -8.92 6.06
CA GLY A 149 0.03 -9.45 7.43
C GLY A 149 0.77 -8.59 8.45
N GLU A 150 1.50 -7.56 8.04
CA GLU A 150 2.03 -6.57 8.96
C GLU A 150 0.88 -5.94 9.74
N HIS A 151 1.08 -5.76 11.04
CA HIS A 151 0.04 -5.34 11.99
C HIS A 151 -1.15 -6.31 12.13
N GLY A 152 -1.09 -7.49 11.52
CA GLY A 152 -2.22 -8.41 11.42
C GLY A 152 -3.24 -8.00 10.36
N TRP A 153 -2.85 -7.15 9.40
CA TRP A 153 -3.76 -6.50 8.45
C TRP A 153 -3.59 -6.96 7.01
N PHE A 154 -4.65 -6.77 6.24
CA PHE A 154 -4.65 -6.72 4.78
C PHE A 154 -5.19 -5.35 4.34
N ASP A 155 -5.20 -5.06 3.04
CA ASP A 155 -5.62 -3.76 2.49
C ASP A 155 -4.52 -2.67 2.58
N LYS A 156 -4.89 -1.39 2.49
CA LYS A 156 -3.97 -0.24 2.33
C LYS A 156 -4.45 0.94 3.19
N ARG A 157 -4.45 2.18 2.65
CA ARG A 157 -5.02 3.42 3.22
C ARG A 157 -4.14 4.14 4.23
N PHE A 158 -3.57 3.42 5.20
CA PHE A 158 -2.67 4.05 6.17
C PHE A 158 -1.40 4.58 5.48
N MET A 159 -0.85 5.66 6.02
CA MET A 159 0.46 6.19 5.65
C MET A 159 1.64 5.35 6.21
N TYR A 160 1.39 4.21 6.87
CA TYR A 160 2.44 3.26 7.24
C TYR A 160 3.11 2.65 6.00
N GLU A 161 4.38 2.30 6.11
CA GLU A 161 5.32 2.12 5.00
C GLU A 161 4.89 1.02 4.04
N GLU A 162 4.29 -0.08 4.52
CA GLU A 162 3.82 -1.18 3.67
C GLU A 162 2.71 -0.75 2.70
N SER A 163 1.80 0.11 3.15
CA SER A 163 0.70 0.67 2.36
C SER A 163 1.14 1.91 1.55
N PHE A 164 1.99 2.73 2.16
CA PHE A 164 2.48 4.00 1.62
C PHE A 164 3.51 3.82 0.50
N ARG A 165 4.44 2.87 0.65
CA ARG A 165 5.53 2.67 -0.30
C ARG A 165 5.11 1.75 -1.43
N THR A 166 4.94 2.33 -2.60
CA THR A 166 4.57 1.63 -3.83
C THR A 166 5.81 1.10 -4.56
N PRO A 167 5.78 -0.14 -5.12
CA PRO A 167 6.84 -0.60 -6.02
C PRO A 167 6.84 0.19 -7.32
N MET A 168 8.03 0.55 -7.80
CA MET A 168 8.24 1.13 -9.12
C MET A 168 9.52 0.58 -9.72
N VAL A 169 9.44 0.11 -10.96
CA VAL A 169 10.59 -0.34 -11.76
C VAL A 169 10.50 0.29 -13.15
N MET A 170 11.61 0.83 -13.65
CA MET A 170 11.67 1.48 -14.95
C MET A 170 12.78 0.88 -15.81
N ARG A 171 12.46 0.63 -17.09
CA ARG A 171 13.42 0.37 -18.16
C ARG A 171 13.31 1.50 -19.17
N TYR A 172 14.35 2.30 -19.30
CA TYR A 172 14.43 3.34 -20.34
C TYR A 172 15.81 3.30 -21.01
N PRO A 173 15.94 2.56 -22.14
CA PRO A 173 17.23 2.40 -22.83
C PRO A 173 17.87 3.75 -23.20
N GLY A 174 19.20 3.83 -23.08
CA GLY A 174 19.96 5.07 -23.31
C GLY A 174 19.86 6.11 -22.18
N VAL A 175 18.91 5.96 -21.25
CA VAL A 175 18.72 6.89 -20.12
C VAL A 175 19.04 6.22 -18.78
N VAL A 176 18.43 5.07 -18.50
CA VAL A 176 18.61 4.35 -17.23
C VAL A 176 19.60 3.21 -17.42
N LYS A 177 20.71 3.24 -16.68
CA LYS A 177 21.65 2.11 -16.65
C LYS A 177 20.99 0.89 -15.99
N PRO A 178 21.04 -0.32 -16.59
CA PRO A 178 20.54 -1.54 -15.96
C PRO A 178 21.11 -1.76 -14.56
N GLY A 179 20.26 -2.20 -13.63
CA GLY A 179 20.63 -2.45 -12.24
C GLY A 179 20.75 -1.20 -11.36
N THR A 180 20.43 0.00 -11.88
CA THR A 180 20.39 1.22 -11.08
C THR A 180 19.37 1.10 -9.96
N LYS A 181 19.76 1.51 -8.75
CA LYS A 181 18.90 1.66 -7.58
C LYS A 181 18.90 3.12 -7.17
N SER A 182 17.74 3.65 -6.80
CA SER A 182 17.59 5.03 -6.33
C SER A 182 16.85 5.03 -5.00
N GLU A 183 17.31 5.89 -4.08
CA GLU A 183 16.62 6.20 -2.82
C GLU A 183 15.89 7.55 -2.90
N ALA A 184 15.90 8.19 -4.07
CA ALA A 184 15.19 9.45 -4.27
C ALA A 184 13.69 9.26 -4.08
N PHE A 185 13.06 10.28 -3.54
CA PHE A 185 11.62 10.30 -3.32
C PHE A 185 10.88 10.56 -4.62
N VAL A 186 10.05 9.60 -5.00
CA VAL A 186 9.19 9.64 -6.18
C VAL A 186 7.77 9.38 -5.73
N MET A 187 6.84 10.18 -6.24
CA MET A 187 5.41 10.07 -6.00
C MET A 187 4.70 9.68 -7.30
N ASN A 188 3.51 9.11 -7.20
CA ASN A 188 2.71 8.74 -8.38
C ASN A 188 2.40 9.94 -9.31
N LEU A 189 2.26 11.15 -8.76
CA LEU A 189 2.07 12.37 -9.54
C LEU A 189 3.28 12.77 -10.43
N ASP A 190 4.46 12.19 -10.18
CA ASP A 190 5.66 12.45 -10.99
C ASP A 190 5.67 11.70 -12.33
N ILE A 191 4.81 10.69 -12.49
CA ILE A 191 4.83 9.84 -13.68
C ILE A 191 4.42 10.63 -14.92
N ALA A 192 3.39 11.46 -14.83
CA ALA A 192 2.93 12.30 -15.94
C ALA A 192 4.01 13.29 -16.44
N PRO A 193 4.59 14.16 -15.60
CA PRO A 193 5.65 15.08 -16.03
C PRO A 193 6.91 14.34 -16.51
N THR A 194 7.17 13.13 -15.99
CA THR A 194 8.27 12.28 -16.51
C THR A 194 8.02 11.82 -17.94
N VAL A 195 6.80 11.38 -18.26
CA VAL A 195 6.43 10.95 -19.61
C VAL A 195 6.46 12.14 -20.59
N LEU A 196 5.93 13.30 -20.19
CA LEU A 196 6.00 14.52 -21.01
C LEU A 196 7.46 14.92 -21.30
N ALA A 197 8.30 14.95 -20.27
CA ALA A 197 9.72 15.25 -20.43
C ALA A 197 10.44 14.23 -21.33
N ALA A 198 10.10 12.95 -21.24
CA ALA A 198 10.66 11.90 -22.09
C ALA A 198 10.25 12.07 -23.55
N ALA A 199 9.04 12.58 -23.80
CA ALA A 199 8.51 12.87 -25.13
C ALA A 199 8.89 14.27 -25.67
N SER A 200 9.71 15.04 -24.93
CA SER A 200 10.02 16.45 -25.24
C SER A 200 8.79 17.36 -25.36
N VAL A 201 7.74 17.07 -24.59
CA VAL A 201 6.54 17.91 -24.49
C VAL A 201 6.69 18.85 -23.30
N PRO A 202 6.37 20.15 -23.43
CA PRO A 202 6.36 21.09 -22.31
C PRO A 202 5.48 20.57 -21.16
N ILE A 203 6.01 20.63 -19.94
CA ILE A 203 5.26 20.27 -18.73
C ILE A 203 4.38 21.47 -18.35
N PRO A 204 3.05 21.31 -18.23
CA PRO A 204 2.17 22.36 -17.76
C PRO A 204 2.52 22.83 -16.33
N ASP A 205 2.46 24.14 -16.09
CA ASP A 205 2.84 24.76 -14.81
C ASP A 205 1.89 24.39 -13.65
N ASP A 206 0.69 23.87 -13.95
CA ASP A 206 -0.29 23.40 -12.96
C ASP A 206 -0.05 21.96 -12.49
N MET A 207 0.89 21.24 -13.12
CA MET A 207 1.30 19.93 -12.60
C MET A 207 2.09 20.09 -11.31
N GLN A 208 1.60 19.47 -10.24
CA GLN A 208 2.28 19.47 -8.93
C GLN A 208 3.44 18.46 -8.85
N GLY A 209 3.55 17.56 -9.84
CA GLY A 209 4.58 16.53 -9.89
C GLY A 209 5.82 17.02 -10.61
N GLU A 210 6.94 16.34 -10.39
CA GLU A 210 8.21 16.69 -11.03
C GLU A 210 8.70 15.53 -11.89
N SER A 211 9.29 15.84 -13.04
CA SER A 211 9.94 14.80 -13.85
C SER A 211 11.06 14.12 -13.05
N ILE A 212 11.08 12.78 -13.02
CA ILE A 212 12.15 12.02 -12.35
C ILE A 212 13.39 11.84 -13.23
N LEU A 213 13.37 12.27 -14.49
CA LEU A 213 14.52 12.11 -15.39
C LEU A 213 15.83 12.72 -14.84
N PRO A 214 15.84 13.88 -14.14
CA PRO A 214 17.03 14.42 -13.50
C PRO A 214 17.63 13.47 -12.45
N VAL A 215 16.79 12.80 -11.65
CA VAL A 215 17.22 11.77 -10.67
C VAL A 215 17.98 10.65 -11.37
N LEU A 216 17.51 10.24 -12.55
CA LEU A 216 18.07 9.11 -13.30
C LEU A 216 19.36 9.46 -14.05
N LYS A 217 19.51 10.72 -14.48
CA LYS A 217 20.62 11.18 -15.32
C LYS A 217 21.77 11.81 -14.52
N ASN A 218 21.48 12.39 -13.35
CA ASN A 218 22.46 13.14 -12.56
C ASN A 218 22.55 12.61 -11.13
N LYS A 219 23.66 11.95 -10.80
CA LYS A 219 23.92 11.39 -9.45
C LYS A 219 23.98 12.44 -8.33
N ASN A 220 24.18 13.71 -8.66
CA ASN A 220 24.23 14.80 -7.69
C ASN A 220 22.86 15.48 -7.50
N TYR A 221 21.86 15.12 -8.30
CA TYR A 221 20.51 15.64 -8.13
C TYR A 221 19.92 15.12 -6.82
N LYS A 222 19.50 16.03 -5.94
CA LYS A 222 19.03 15.69 -4.59
C LYS A 222 17.56 15.25 -4.56
N GLY A 223 16.76 15.68 -5.54
CA GLY A 223 15.30 15.51 -5.50
C GLY A 223 14.68 16.20 -4.29
N ARG A 224 13.42 15.86 -4.00
CA ARG A 224 12.72 16.35 -2.81
C ARG A 224 13.20 15.67 -1.53
N GLU A 225 13.18 16.43 -0.44
CA GLU A 225 13.62 15.98 0.89
C GLU A 225 12.52 15.26 1.67
N ALA A 226 11.27 15.42 1.25
CA ALA A 226 10.09 14.88 1.91
C ALA A 226 8.96 14.57 0.91
N MET A 227 8.06 13.68 1.31
CA MET A 227 6.82 13.37 0.57
C MET A 227 5.62 13.75 1.42
N TYR A 228 4.64 14.41 0.80
CA TYR A 228 3.34 14.71 1.38
C TYR A 228 2.36 13.58 1.10
N TYR A 229 1.40 13.37 1.99
CA TYR A 229 0.32 12.41 1.81
C TYR A 229 -0.96 12.94 2.44
N HIS A 230 -2.10 12.72 1.79
CA HIS A 230 -3.42 12.96 2.36
C HIS A 230 -4.40 11.87 1.90
N TYR A 231 -4.99 11.18 2.86
CA TYR A 231 -6.06 10.20 2.70
C TYR A 231 -7.38 10.74 3.29
N TYR A 232 -8.46 10.66 2.53
CA TYR A 232 -9.73 11.34 2.82
C TYR A 232 -10.90 10.41 3.19
N GLU A 233 -10.87 9.16 2.71
CA GLU A 233 -12.03 8.27 2.81
C GLU A 233 -12.32 7.88 4.26
N ASN A 234 -13.58 8.03 4.66
CA ASN A 234 -14.04 7.77 6.01
C ASN A 234 -15.08 6.64 6.03
N GLY A 235 -14.83 5.55 5.31
CA GLY A 235 -15.82 4.50 5.03
C GLY A 235 -15.32 3.10 5.34
N GLU A 236 -15.28 2.27 4.30
CA GLU A 236 -14.80 0.88 4.36
C GLU A 236 -13.44 0.79 5.06
N HIS A 237 -13.26 -0.30 5.81
CA HIS A 237 -12.07 -0.56 6.63
C HIS A 237 -11.79 0.41 7.77
N ALA A 238 -12.68 1.38 8.02
CA ALA A 238 -12.67 2.27 9.18
C ALA A 238 -11.33 3.01 9.44
N VAL A 239 -10.50 3.19 8.42
CA VAL A 239 -9.25 3.95 8.53
C VAL A 239 -9.59 5.43 8.66
N SER A 240 -9.07 6.07 9.70
CA SER A 240 -9.32 7.49 9.92
C SER A 240 -8.64 8.32 8.82
N PRO A 241 -9.33 9.31 8.23
CA PRO A 241 -8.71 10.28 7.34
C PRO A 241 -7.48 10.93 8.00
N HIS A 242 -6.43 11.15 7.21
CA HIS A 242 -5.17 11.64 7.73
C HIS A 242 -4.31 12.29 6.65
N PHE A 243 -3.46 13.21 7.06
CA PHE A 243 -2.39 13.74 6.23
C PHE A 243 -1.07 13.71 6.98
N GLY A 244 0.05 13.82 6.26
CA GLY A 244 1.34 13.75 6.91
C GLY A 244 2.51 14.00 5.99
N ILE A 245 3.69 13.88 6.59
CA ILE A 245 4.99 14.04 5.92
C ILE A 245 5.85 12.81 6.20
N ARG A 246 6.52 12.32 5.15
CA ARG A 246 7.56 11.30 5.24
C ARG A 246 8.89 11.87 4.76
N THR A 247 9.89 11.85 5.63
CA THR A 247 11.29 12.21 5.32
C THR A 247 12.16 10.95 5.22
N SER A 248 13.47 11.10 4.98
CA SER A 248 14.41 9.96 4.89
C SER A 248 14.51 9.13 6.18
N ARG A 249 14.08 9.69 7.32
CA ARG A 249 14.15 9.01 8.61
C ARG A 249 12.86 9.03 9.41
N TYR A 250 12.09 10.11 9.35
CA TYR A 250 10.92 10.29 10.20
C TYR A 250 9.64 10.40 9.39
N LYS A 251 8.55 9.92 10.00
CA LYS A 251 7.19 10.09 9.49
C LYS A 251 6.33 10.75 10.56
N LEU A 252 5.62 11.82 10.21
CA LEU A 252 4.69 12.52 11.08
C LEU A 252 3.30 12.48 10.43
N ILE A 253 2.32 11.95 11.16
CA ILE A 253 0.97 11.70 10.65
C ILE A 253 -0.04 12.41 11.55
N ARG A 254 -1.01 13.09 10.94
CA ARG A 254 -2.13 13.75 11.59
C ARG A 254 -3.43 13.06 11.19
N PHE A 255 -4.04 12.31 12.11
CA PHE A 255 -5.33 11.67 11.93
C PHE A 255 -6.45 12.58 12.37
N TYR A 256 -7.54 12.69 11.60
CA TYR A 256 -8.72 13.49 11.91
C TYR A 256 -10.02 12.70 11.62
N LYS A 257 -11.17 13.21 12.10
CA LYS A 257 -12.50 12.56 12.08
C LYS A 257 -12.64 11.37 13.05
N ARG A 258 -12.40 10.12 12.64
CA ARG A 258 -12.64 8.94 13.51
C ARG A 258 -11.75 8.97 14.74
N MET A 259 -10.50 9.36 14.54
CA MET A 259 -9.53 9.62 15.59
C MET A 259 -8.95 11.01 15.37
N ASP A 260 -8.71 11.75 16.47
CA ASP A 260 -8.08 13.07 16.46
C ASP A 260 -6.74 12.95 17.19
N GLY A 261 -5.63 12.96 16.45
CA GLY A 261 -4.32 12.75 17.06
C GLY A 261 -3.15 12.77 16.10
N TRP A 262 -1.96 12.78 16.68
CA TRP A 262 -0.69 12.76 15.97
C TRP A 262 0.11 11.50 16.27
N GLU A 263 0.81 11.01 15.26
CA GLU A 263 1.78 9.92 15.40
C GLU A 263 3.12 10.32 14.78
N LEU A 264 4.22 9.94 15.43
CA LEU A 264 5.59 10.18 14.96
C LEU A 264 6.40 8.88 15.02
N TYR A 265 7.08 8.53 13.93
CA TYR A 265 7.91 7.33 13.82
C TYR A 265 9.34 7.66 13.39
N ASP A 266 10.32 6.97 13.99
CA ASP A 266 11.72 6.95 13.55
C ASP A 266 11.97 5.68 12.74
N LEU A 267 11.81 5.76 11.42
CA LEU A 267 11.88 4.64 10.48
C LEU A 267 13.25 3.94 10.46
N LYS A 268 14.30 4.59 10.98
CA LYS A 268 15.62 3.97 11.13
C LYS A 268 15.66 3.00 12.30
N LYS A 269 14.99 3.33 13.41
CA LYS A 269 14.96 2.51 14.63
C LYS A 269 13.77 1.58 14.69
N ASP A 270 12.67 1.96 14.06
CA ASP A 270 11.40 1.27 14.08
C ASP A 270 10.82 1.21 12.67
N LYS A 271 11.28 0.22 11.90
CA LYS A 271 10.87 0.02 10.51
C LYS A 271 9.41 -0.42 10.37
N ASN A 272 8.84 -0.97 11.44
CA ASN A 272 7.48 -1.48 11.45
C ASN A 272 6.50 -0.47 12.05
N GLU A 273 6.93 0.74 12.42
CA GLU A 273 6.05 1.82 12.89
C GLU A 273 5.12 1.41 14.05
N ILE A 274 5.68 0.71 15.03
CA ILE A 274 4.94 0.19 16.20
C ILE A 274 4.98 1.18 17.38
N ASN A 275 6.05 1.97 17.47
CA ASN A 275 6.33 2.84 18.60
C ASN A 275 6.03 4.31 18.25
N ASN A 276 4.86 4.80 18.65
CA ASN A 276 4.53 6.22 18.51
C ASN A 276 5.38 7.10 19.46
N LEU A 277 6.19 7.98 18.87
CA LEU A 277 7.13 8.88 19.55
C LEU A 277 6.56 10.29 19.76
N PHE A 278 5.35 10.56 19.28
CA PHE A 278 4.74 11.88 19.42
C PHE A 278 4.54 12.22 20.90
N GLY A 279 4.95 13.43 21.30
CA GLY A 279 4.89 13.89 22.70
C GLY A 279 5.88 13.22 23.65
N LYS A 280 6.77 12.32 23.19
CA LYS A 280 7.81 11.71 24.02
C LYS A 280 8.99 12.67 24.23
N LYS A 281 9.56 12.65 25.43
CA LYS A 281 10.73 13.45 25.80
C LYS A 281 11.89 13.21 24.83
N GLY A 282 12.49 14.29 24.33
CA GLY A 282 13.62 14.26 23.40
C GLY A 282 13.25 14.31 21.92
N TYR A 283 11.97 14.23 21.57
CA TYR A 283 11.48 14.34 20.18
C TYR A 283 10.86 15.70 19.86
N GLU A 284 10.79 16.63 20.82
CA GLU A 284 10.10 17.93 20.68
C GLU A 284 10.66 18.75 19.51
N LYS A 285 11.99 18.84 19.40
CA LYS A 285 12.65 19.56 18.30
C LYS A 285 12.41 18.91 16.94
N ILE A 286 12.36 17.57 16.91
CA ILE A 286 12.12 16.80 15.67
C ILE A 286 10.67 17.03 15.22
N THR A 287 9.71 16.90 16.13
CA THR A 287 8.29 17.16 15.87
C THR A 287 8.08 18.59 15.36
N ALA A 288 8.67 19.59 16.02
CA ALA A 288 8.54 20.99 15.60
C ALA A 288 9.09 21.22 14.19
N ALA A 289 10.26 20.65 13.86
CA ALA A 289 10.85 20.75 12.53
C ALA A 289 9.98 20.08 11.46
N LEU A 290 9.44 18.89 11.74
CA LEU A 290 8.55 18.17 10.83
C LEU A 290 7.22 18.88 10.63
N MET A 291 6.65 19.49 11.68
CA MET A 291 5.43 20.30 11.57
C MET A 291 5.65 21.53 10.68
N GLN A 292 6.80 22.21 10.80
CA GLN A 292 7.14 23.33 9.92
C GLN A 292 7.29 22.89 8.46
N GLN A 293 7.95 21.75 8.22
CA GLN A 293 8.06 21.19 6.87
C GLN A 293 6.69 20.79 6.30
N LEU A 294 5.86 20.11 7.10
CA LEU A 294 4.51 19.72 6.71
C LEU A 294 3.65 20.95 6.34
N GLN A 295 3.72 22.04 7.11
CA GLN A 295 3.01 23.27 6.78
C GLN A 295 3.47 23.88 5.45
N ARG A 296 4.76 23.79 5.12
CA ARG A 296 5.27 24.23 3.80
C ARG A 296 4.70 23.37 2.68
N LEU A 297 4.74 22.04 2.82
CA LEU A 297 4.20 21.11 1.81
C LEU A 297 2.69 21.26 1.61
N ILE A 298 1.93 21.50 2.68
CA ILE A 298 0.50 21.81 2.60
C ILE A 298 0.26 23.11 1.80
N GLY A 299 1.14 24.10 1.95
CA GLY A 299 1.12 25.33 1.16
C GLY A 299 1.44 25.06 -0.31
N GLU A 300 2.53 24.36 -0.56
CA GLU A 300 3.06 23.98 -1.88
C GLU A 300 2.06 23.18 -2.70
N TYR A 301 1.40 22.18 -2.09
CA TYR A 301 0.39 21.35 -2.76
C TYR A 301 -1.04 21.89 -2.63
N GLU A 302 -1.18 23.13 -2.17
CA GLU A 302 -2.46 23.86 -2.12
C GLU A 302 -3.59 23.14 -1.33
N ASP A 303 -3.23 22.33 -0.34
CA ASP A 303 -4.18 21.50 0.40
C ASP A 303 -4.95 22.31 1.44
N ASN A 304 -6.06 22.91 1.01
CA ASN A 304 -6.87 23.80 1.85
C ASN A 304 -7.58 23.06 2.98
N ASP A 305 -7.92 21.78 2.81
CA ASP A 305 -8.53 20.98 3.86
C ASP A 305 -7.56 20.78 5.04
N ALA A 306 -6.32 20.39 4.74
CA ALA A 306 -5.27 20.24 5.75
C ALA A 306 -4.95 21.58 6.44
N LYS A 307 -4.94 22.71 5.71
CA LYS A 307 -4.77 24.06 6.29
C LYS A 307 -5.86 24.36 7.33
N VAL A 308 -7.12 24.13 6.99
CA VAL A 308 -8.26 24.40 7.89
C VAL A 308 -8.17 23.52 9.14
N ILE A 309 -7.85 22.23 8.99
CA ILE A 309 -7.71 21.31 10.13
C ILE A 309 -6.61 21.78 11.09
N LEU A 310 -5.45 22.18 10.59
CA LEU A 310 -4.35 22.68 11.43
C LEU A 310 -4.67 24.02 12.10
N GLN A 311 -5.43 24.90 11.46
CA GLN A 311 -5.87 26.17 12.06
C GLN A 311 -6.85 25.95 13.21
N GLN A 312 -7.83 25.06 13.02
CA GLN A 312 -8.78 24.69 14.07
C GLN A 312 -8.08 24.09 15.29
N GLU A 313 -7.04 23.29 15.09
CA GLU A 313 -6.24 22.73 16.18
C GLU A 313 -5.52 23.83 16.98
N LYS A 314 -4.87 24.79 16.31
CA LYS A 314 -4.23 25.93 16.99
C LYS A 314 -5.23 26.69 17.85
N ALA A 315 -6.44 26.92 17.35
CA ALA A 315 -7.50 27.61 18.10
C ALA A 315 -7.93 26.86 19.37
N LYS A 316 -7.91 25.51 19.38
CA LYS A 316 -8.20 24.71 20.59
C LYS A 316 -7.11 24.85 21.67
N THR A 317 -5.88 25.19 21.29
CA THR A 317 -4.73 25.27 22.21
C THR A 317 -4.51 26.67 22.82
N VAL A 318 -5.20 27.70 22.32
CA VAL A 318 -5.17 29.06 22.89
C VAL A 318 -6.35 29.19 23.86
N PRO A 319 -6.15 29.42 25.17
CA PRO A 319 -7.26 29.61 26.10
C PRO A 319 -8.08 30.84 25.68
N PRO A 320 -9.41 30.83 25.84
CA PRO A 320 -10.23 32.01 25.55
C PRO A 320 -9.72 33.19 26.39
N SER A 321 -9.42 34.30 25.71
CA SER A 321 -9.15 35.58 26.37
C SER A 321 -10.45 36.03 27.03
N PHE A 322 -10.48 36.02 28.36
CA PHE A 322 -11.55 36.64 29.16
C PHE A 322 -11.25 38.10 29.44
#